data_AF-A0A957TUR4-F1
#
_entry.id   AF-A0A957TUR4-F1
#
_cell.length_a   1.000
_cell.length_b   1.000
_cell.length_c   1.000
_cell.angle_alpha   90.00
_cell.angle_beta   90.00
_cell.angle_gamma   90.00
#
_symmetry.space_group_name_H-M   'P 1'
#
loop_
_entity.id
_entity.type
_entity.pdbx_description
1 polymer ?
#
loop_
_entity_poly.entity_id
_entity_poly.type
_entity_poly.pdbx_seq_one_letter_code
_entity_poly.pdbx_strand_id
1 'polypeptide(L)'
;MPDELMTLICQQIGFVVYMRLLAIFGFLGFGLSLLVHLITFWGIDPSQRVPWIWVLHVGIFFVFGPMTSSVRSQLKSERKGWASGFRQPFGILPRVFAPVPLWLRVAAIVCFVYAFVNFIVFINLSGGGAPSQQDGKYLLVSHGTVIRELTEEEYAWQQAYVVQGFSGHWMMFYLTPALYFAYHHKSKR
;
A
#
# COMPACT_ATOMS: atom_id res chain seq x y z
N MET A 1 -4.10 -33.88 -28.96
CA MET A 1 -3.62 -34.18 -27.59
C MET A 1 -2.31 -33.47 -27.22
N PRO A 2 -1.29 -33.33 -28.09
CA PRO A 2 -0.10 -32.53 -27.77
C PRO A 2 -0.40 -31.03 -27.58
N ASP A 3 -1.33 -30.49 -28.38
CA ASP A 3 -1.62 -29.05 -28.43
C ASP A 3 -2.34 -28.53 -27.18
N GLU A 4 -3.23 -29.32 -26.58
CA GLU A 4 -3.92 -28.99 -25.33
C GLU A 4 -2.96 -28.98 -24.14
N LEU A 5 -2.05 -29.96 -24.09
CA LEU A 5 -1.00 -30.02 -23.06
C LEU A 5 -0.06 -28.83 -23.16
N MET A 6 0.36 -28.47 -24.37
CA MET A 6 1.21 -27.30 -24.60
C MET A 6 0.51 -25.99 -24.21
N THR A 7 -0.77 -25.84 -24.54
CA THR A 7 -1.56 -24.66 -24.16
C THR A 7 -1.69 -24.52 -22.64
N LEU A 8 -1.94 -25.63 -21.94
CA LEU A 8 -2.03 -25.65 -20.48
C LEU A 8 -0.70 -25.25 -19.81
N ILE A 9 0.42 -25.77 -20.33
CA ILE A 9 1.77 -25.46 -19.84
C ILE A 9 2.09 -23.97 -20.04
N CYS A 10 1.84 -23.42 -21.24
CA CYS A 10 2.04 -21.99 -21.51
C CYS A 10 1.19 -21.09 -20.59
N GLN A 11 -0.07 -21.45 -20.35
CA GLN A 11 -0.96 -20.72 -19.45
C GLN A 11 -0.46 -20.76 -18.00
N GLN A 12 0.02 -21.92 -17.54
CA GLN A 12 0.56 -22.08 -16.19
C GLN A 12 1.85 -21.27 -15.98
N ILE A 13 2.77 -21.30 -16.96
CA ILE A 13 3.99 -20.50 -16.92
C ILE A 13 3.66 -19.00 -16.92
N GLY A 14 2.77 -18.56 -17.82
CA GLY A 14 2.36 -17.16 -17.91
C GLY A 14 1.78 -16.63 -16.59
N PHE A 15 0.95 -17.44 -15.93
CA PHE A 15 0.36 -17.09 -14.62
C PHE A 15 1.43 -16.93 -13.52
N VAL A 16 2.40 -17.85 -13.44
CA VAL A 16 3.48 -17.76 -12.44
C VAL A 16 4.37 -16.55 -12.68
N VAL A 17 4.70 -16.26 -13.96
CA VAL A 17 5.47 -15.07 -14.33
C VAL A 17 4.71 -13.79 -13.93
N TYR A 18 3.43 -13.69 -14.25
CA TYR A 18 2.59 -12.55 -13.87
C TYR A 18 2.60 -12.30 -12.35
N MET A 19 2.42 -13.34 -11.53
CA MET A 19 2.45 -13.21 -10.08
C MET A 19 3.81 -12.73 -9.57
N ARG A 20 4.91 -13.22 -10.14
CA ARG A 20 6.26 -12.77 -9.77
C ARG A 20 6.49 -11.31 -10.14
N LEU A 21 6.02 -10.86 -11.31
CA LEU A 21 6.13 -9.46 -11.72
C LEU A 21 5.37 -8.54 -10.75
N LEU A 22 4.15 -8.90 -10.35
CA LEU A 22 3.40 -8.14 -9.35
C LEU A 22 4.09 -8.14 -7.98
N ALA A 23 4.70 -9.25 -7.56
CA ALA A 23 5.46 -9.31 -6.33
C ALA A 23 6.68 -8.38 -6.37
N ILE A 24 7.47 -8.41 -7.45
CA ILE A 24 8.63 -7.54 -7.65
C ILE A 24 8.21 -6.07 -7.66
N PHE A 25 7.16 -5.73 -8.43
CA PHE A 25 6.62 -4.37 -8.44
C PHE A 25 6.19 -3.93 -7.04
N GLY A 26 5.52 -4.82 -6.30
CA GLY A 26 5.14 -4.59 -4.91
C GLY A 26 6.33 -4.31 -3.99
N PHE A 27 7.40 -5.11 -4.07
CA PHE A 27 8.60 -4.90 -3.26
C PHE A 27 9.36 -3.62 -3.65
N LEU A 28 9.43 -3.28 -4.94
CA LEU A 28 10.02 -2.02 -5.40
C LEU A 28 9.21 -0.82 -4.90
N GLY A 29 7.88 -0.87 -5.03
CA GLY A 29 6.99 0.16 -4.51
C GLY A 29 7.10 0.32 -2.99
N PHE A 30 7.25 -0.79 -2.25
CA PHE A 30 7.51 -0.77 -0.81
C PHE A 30 8.86 -0.09 -0.49
N GLY A 31 9.94 -0.47 -1.18
CA GLY A 31 11.26 0.10 -0.96
C GLY A 31 11.31 1.60 -1.25
N LEU A 32 10.70 2.05 -2.36
CA LEU A 32 10.59 3.46 -2.70
C LEU A 32 9.72 4.23 -1.69
N SER A 33 8.61 3.64 -1.25
CA SER A 33 7.74 4.24 -0.23
C SER A 33 8.46 4.40 1.10
N LEU A 34 9.22 3.38 1.52
CA LEU A 34 10.05 3.43 2.72
C LEU A 34 11.13 4.52 2.60
N LEU A 35 11.79 4.65 1.46
CA LEU A 35 12.78 5.70 1.23
C LEU A 35 12.15 7.10 1.36
N VAL A 36 11.02 7.35 0.69
CA VAL A 36 10.27 8.61 0.81
C VAL A 36 9.89 8.87 2.26
N HIS A 37 9.40 7.85 2.95
CA HIS A 37 8.98 7.93 4.33
C HIS A 37 10.14 8.30 5.26
N LEU A 38 11.31 7.68 5.08
CA LEU A 38 12.51 8.01 5.85
C LEU A 38 12.93 9.47 5.60
N ILE A 39 12.98 9.92 4.34
CA ILE A 39 13.40 11.29 4.01
C ILE A 39 12.54 12.35 4.73
N THR A 40 11.24 12.10 4.92
CA THR A 40 10.35 13.06 5.58
C THR A 40 10.69 13.32 7.05
N PHE A 41 11.45 12.45 7.72
CA PHE A 41 11.91 12.68 9.10
C PHE A 41 12.93 13.83 9.23
N TRP A 42 13.52 14.27 8.11
CA TRP A 42 14.41 15.43 8.07
C TRP A 42 13.70 16.72 7.67
N GLY A 43 12.36 16.74 7.67
CA GLY A 43 11.57 17.91 7.25
C GLY A 43 11.64 18.17 5.74
N ILE A 44 12.14 17.20 4.97
CA ILE A 44 12.26 17.30 3.52
C ILE A 44 11.00 16.73 2.89
N ASP A 45 10.29 17.54 2.11
CA ASP A 45 9.24 17.09 1.20
C ASP A 45 9.86 16.71 -0.17
N PRO A 46 9.97 15.41 -0.51
CA PRO A 46 10.50 14.99 -1.80
C PRO A 46 9.62 15.42 -2.99
N SER A 47 8.34 15.73 -2.75
CA SER A 47 7.38 16.12 -3.80
C SER A 47 7.72 17.48 -4.42
N GLN A 48 8.40 18.36 -3.68
CA GLN A 48 8.87 19.65 -4.19
C GLN A 48 9.88 19.49 -5.33
N ARG A 49 10.74 18.45 -5.26
CA ARG A 49 11.78 18.20 -6.28
C ARG A 49 11.36 17.14 -7.28
N VAL A 50 10.58 16.16 -6.84
CA VAL A 50 10.12 15.04 -7.64
C VAL A 50 8.60 14.92 -7.47
N PRO A 51 7.78 15.75 -8.15
CA PRO A 51 6.32 15.68 -8.05
C PRO A 51 5.75 14.31 -8.42
N TRP A 52 6.47 13.55 -9.24
CA TRP A 52 6.11 12.20 -9.67
C TRP A 52 6.12 11.16 -8.54
N ILE A 53 6.54 11.48 -7.31
CA ILE A 53 6.41 10.54 -6.18
C ILE A 53 4.97 10.11 -5.96
N TRP A 54 3.98 10.94 -6.33
CA TRP A 54 2.55 10.60 -6.24
C TRP A 54 2.15 9.45 -7.18
N VAL A 55 2.97 9.10 -8.17
CA VAL A 55 2.81 7.87 -8.96
C VAL A 55 2.87 6.64 -8.05
N LEU A 56 3.61 6.69 -6.93
CA LEU A 56 3.58 5.62 -5.94
C LEU A 56 2.18 5.45 -5.33
N HIS A 57 1.41 6.53 -5.17
CA HIS A 57 0.03 6.43 -4.70
C HIS A 57 -0.86 5.72 -5.72
N VAL A 58 -0.73 6.08 -7.00
CA VAL A 58 -1.49 5.43 -8.09
C VAL A 58 -1.05 3.97 -8.28
N GLY A 59 0.24 3.69 -8.14
CA GLY A 59 0.82 2.35 -8.30
C GLY A 59 0.26 1.32 -7.33
N ILE A 60 -0.24 1.74 -6.16
CA ILE A 60 -0.93 0.87 -5.20
C ILE A 60 -2.08 0.11 -5.89
N PHE A 61 -2.86 0.78 -6.73
CA PHE A 61 -4.03 0.16 -7.36
C PHE A 61 -3.64 -0.98 -8.32
N PHE A 62 -2.45 -0.93 -8.91
CA PHE A 62 -1.94 -1.96 -9.82
C PHE A 62 -1.54 -3.26 -9.13
N VAL A 63 -1.20 -3.23 -7.83
CA VAL A 63 -0.90 -4.45 -7.05
C VAL A 63 -2.03 -4.85 -6.13
N PHE A 64 -2.67 -3.87 -5.49
CA PHE A 64 -3.75 -4.12 -4.55
C PHE A 64 -5.05 -4.54 -5.25
N GLY A 65 -5.35 -3.95 -6.41
CA GLY A 65 -6.51 -4.32 -7.24
C GLY A 65 -6.50 -5.80 -7.64
N PRO A 66 -5.44 -6.30 -8.30
CA PRO A 66 -5.33 -7.72 -8.64
C PRO A 66 -5.35 -8.65 -7.42
N MET A 67 -4.75 -8.24 -6.29
CA MET A 67 -4.78 -9.05 -5.06
C MET A 67 -6.21 -9.20 -4.55
N THR A 68 -6.93 -8.08 -4.40
CA THR A 68 -8.32 -8.10 -3.93
C THR A 68 -9.24 -8.87 -4.87
N SER A 69 -9.05 -8.74 -6.18
CA SER A 69 -9.78 -9.53 -7.19
C SER A 69 -9.49 -11.03 -7.05
N SER A 70 -8.22 -11.42 -6.90
CA SER A 70 -7.81 -12.83 -6.70
C SER A 70 -8.42 -13.42 -5.43
N VAL A 71 -8.33 -12.71 -4.30
CA VAL A 71 -8.92 -13.12 -3.02
C VAL A 71 -10.45 -13.25 -3.13
N ARG A 72 -11.13 -12.29 -3.77
CA ARG A 72 -12.58 -12.36 -3.99
C ARG A 72 -12.98 -13.54 -4.88
N SER A 73 -12.19 -13.84 -5.92
CA SER A 73 -12.44 -14.99 -6.79
C SER A 73 -12.33 -16.32 -6.01
N GLN A 74 -11.34 -16.45 -5.13
CA GLN A 74 -11.16 -17.63 -4.27
C GLN A 74 -12.35 -17.81 -3.31
N LEU A 75 -12.83 -16.72 -2.71
CA LEU A 75 -14.03 -16.75 -1.86
C LEU A 75 -15.29 -17.21 -2.63
N LYS A 76 -15.43 -16.78 -3.88
CA LYS A 76 -16.57 -17.15 -4.72
C LYS A 76 -16.55 -18.63 -5.13
N SER A 77 -15.38 -19.21 -5.39
CA SER A 77 -15.26 -20.65 -5.68
C SER A 77 -15.56 -21.51 -4.45
N GLU A 78 -15.07 -21.11 -3.27
CA GLU A 78 -15.33 -21.84 -2.02
C GLU A 78 -16.80 -21.80 -1.62
N ARG A 79 -17.47 -20.64 -1.80
CA ARG A 79 -18.90 -20.49 -1.48
C ARG A 79 -19.82 -21.40 -2.32
N LYS A 80 -19.40 -21.82 -3.52
CA LYS A 80 -20.17 -22.77 -4.34
C LYS A 80 -20.03 -24.23 -3.86
N GLY A 81 -19.03 -24.54 -3.04
CA GLY A 81 -18.77 -25.89 -2.53
C GLY A 81 -19.23 -26.13 -1.08
N TRP A 82 -19.59 -25.08 -0.33
CA TRP A 82 -19.81 -25.20 1.12
C TRP A 82 -21.18 -24.64 1.57
N ALA A 83 -22.11 -25.54 1.84
CA ALA A 83 -23.36 -25.27 2.55
C ALA A 83 -23.13 -25.37 4.08
N SER A 84 -22.51 -24.39 4.73
CA SER A 84 -22.75 -24.13 6.17
C SER A 84 -22.22 -22.77 6.65
N GLY A 85 -23.16 -21.92 7.07
CA GLY A 85 -23.31 -21.55 8.49
C GLY A 85 -22.36 -20.55 9.16
N PHE A 86 -21.06 -20.47 8.85
CA PHE A 86 -20.14 -19.68 9.70
C PHE A 86 -19.48 -18.50 8.98
N ARG A 87 -20.05 -17.31 9.15
CA ARG A 87 -19.44 -16.04 8.73
C ARG A 87 -18.26 -15.73 9.67
N GLN A 88 -17.03 -16.08 9.27
CA GLN A 88 -15.82 -15.60 9.94
C GLN A 88 -15.60 -14.11 9.56
N PRO A 89 -15.78 -13.14 10.48
CA PRO A 89 -15.64 -11.71 10.17
C PRO A 89 -14.21 -11.32 9.77
N PHE A 90 -13.22 -12.16 10.07
CA PHE A 90 -11.79 -11.94 9.75
C PHE A 90 -11.23 -12.93 8.71
N GLY A 91 -12.07 -13.59 7.92
CA GLY A 91 -11.64 -14.67 7.02
C GLY A 91 -10.64 -14.28 5.93
N ILE A 92 -10.41 -12.99 5.67
CA ILE A 92 -9.51 -12.52 4.60
C ILE A 92 -8.03 -12.62 5.03
N LEU A 93 -7.70 -12.26 6.27
CA LEU A 93 -6.31 -12.20 6.74
C LEU A 93 -5.62 -13.57 6.69
N PRO A 94 -6.22 -14.67 7.22
CA PRO A 94 -5.62 -15.99 7.11
C PRO A 94 -5.39 -16.40 5.66
N ARG A 95 -6.29 -16.03 4.74
CA ARG A 95 -6.15 -16.36 3.31
C ARG A 95 -5.00 -15.62 2.63
N VAL A 96 -4.69 -14.40 3.05
CA VAL A 96 -3.58 -13.62 2.48
C VAL A 96 -2.23 -14.06 3.06
N PHE A 97 -2.22 -14.41 4.35
CA PHE A 97 -0.98 -14.58 5.12
C PHE A 97 -0.66 -16.03 5.49
N ALA A 98 -1.55 -17.01 5.30
CA ALA A 98 -1.28 -18.42 5.61
C ALA A 98 0.00 -18.98 4.98
N PRO A 99 0.32 -18.75 3.68
CA PRO A 99 1.53 -19.27 3.09
C PRO A 99 2.78 -18.41 3.37
N VAL A 100 2.62 -17.28 4.08
CA VAL A 100 3.71 -16.36 4.38
C VAL A 100 4.46 -16.82 5.65
N PRO A 101 5.80 -16.82 5.67
CA PRO A 101 6.59 -17.09 6.88
C PRO A 101 6.18 -16.21 8.06
N LEU A 102 6.23 -16.74 9.29
CA LEU A 102 5.75 -16.03 10.48
C LEU A 102 6.45 -14.67 10.68
N TRP A 103 7.77 -14.61 10.48
CA TRP A 103 8.53 -13.37 10.63
C TRP A 103 8.08 -12.26 9.67
N LEU A 104 7.70 -12.62 8.42
CA LEU A 104 7.13 -11.67 7.46
C LEU A 104 5.71 -11.24 7.82
N ARG A 105 4.90 -12.14 8.39
CA ARG A 105 3.58 -11.78 8.93
C ARG A 105 3.71 -10.77 10.06
N VAL A 106 4.63 -11.01 11.00
CA VAL A 106 4.92 -10.08 12.09
C VAL A 106 5.40 -8.74 11.53
N ALA A 107 6.34 -8.73 10.57
CA ALA A 107 6.80 -7.51 9.92
C ALA A 107 5.65 -6.74 9.24
N ALA A 108 4.74 -7.43 8.55
CA ALA A 108 3.56 -6.80 7.92
C ALA A 108 2.61 -6.21 8.96
N ILE A 109 2.38 -6.90 10.08
CA ILE A 109 1.55 -6.40 11.20
C ILE A 109 2.20 -5.16 11.83
N VAL A 110 3.52 -5.19 12.08
CA VAL A 110 4.25 -4.04 12.62
C VAL A 110 4.17 -2.86 11.65
N CYS A 111 4.36 -3.08 10.35
CA CYS A 111 4.21 -2.06 9.33
C CYS A 111 2.77 -1.49 9.28
N PHE A 112 1.76 -2.34 9.45
CA PHE A 112 0.36 -1.94 9.48
C PHE A 112 0.07 -1.04 10.69
N VAL A 113 0.46 -1.47 11.89
CA VAL A 113 0.28 -0.72 13.14
C VAL A 113 1.04 0.61 13.05
N TYR A 114 2.27 0.57 12.56
CA TYR A 114 3.08 1.76 12.36
C TYR A 114 2.41 2.78 11.44
N ALA A 115 1.91 2.36 10.28
CA ALA A 115 1.24 3.26 9.34
C ALA A 115 0.00 3.92 9.97
N PHE A 116 -0.76 3.17 10.78
CA PHE A 116 -1.94 3.69 11.48
C PHE A 116 -1.55 4.69 12.58
N VAL A 117 -0.54 4.38 13.39
CA VAL A 117 0.01 5.31 14.39
C VAL A 117 0.54 6.58 13.71
N ASN A 118 1.32 6.42 12.64
CA ASN A 118 1.85 7.52 11.84
C ASN A 118 0.72 8.40 11.27
N PHE A 119 -0.39 7.81 10.82
CA PHE A 119 -1.55 8.57 10.34
C PHE A 119 -2.18 9.43 11.43
N ILE A 120 -2.35 8.88 12.63
CA ILE A 120 -2.89 9.62 13.78
C ILE A 120 -1.93 10.76 14.16
N VAL A 121 -0.64 10.48 14.22
CA VAL A 121 0.39 11.49 14.50
C VAL A 121 0.36 12.60 13.44
N PHE A 122 0.29 12.23 12.16
CA PHE A 122 0.14 13.17 11.04
C PHE A 122 -1.09 14.07 11.19
N ILE A 123 -2.28 13.52 11.47
CA ILE A 123 -3.51 14.32 11.65
C ILE A 123 -3.34 15.33 12.78
N ASN A 124 -2.72 14.91 13.88
CA ASN A 124 -2.49 15.79 15.04
C ASN A 124 -1.45 16.89 14.73
N LEU A 125 -0.33 16.55 14.09
CA LEU A 125 0.73 17.51 13.75
C LEU A 125 0.32 18.50 12.65
N SER A 126 -0.58 18.09 11.75
CA SER A 126 -1.13 18.95 10.70
C SER A 126 -2.28 19.84 11.17
N GLY A 127 -2.75 19.67 12.42
CA GLY A 127 -3.90 20.42 12.94
C GLY A 127 -5.18 20.23 12.12
N GLY A 128 -5.26 19.15 11.33
CA GLY A 128 -6.36 18.89 10.39
C GLY A 128 -6.42 19.84 9.18
N GLY A 129 -5.35 20.58 8.91
CA GLY A 129 -5.21 21.45 7.74
C GLY A 129 -4.19 20.94 6.72
N ALA A 130 -4.14 21.60 5.57
CA ALA A 130 -3.14 21.41 4.55
C ALA A 130 -2.31 22.70 4.38
N PRO A 131 -0.97 22.59 4.17
CA PRO A 131 -0.15 23.74 3.86
C PRO A 131 -0.55 24.33 2.50
N SER A 132 -0.77 25.63 2.45
CA SER A 132 -1.13 26.40 1.25
C SER A 132 -0.30 27.67 1.18
N GLN A 133 0.06 28.11 -0.03
CA GLN A 133 0.73 29.38 -0.25
C GLN A 133 -0.21 30.32 -1.00
N GLN A 134 -0.52 31.48 -0.43
CA GLN A 134 -1.43 32.47 -1.00
C GLN A 134 -0.90 33.88 -0.71
N ASP A 135 -0.88 34.75 -1.73
CA ASP A 135 -0.43 36.15 -1.62
C ASP A 135 0.94 36.34 -0.94
N GLY A 136 1.87 35.42 -1.20
CA GLY A 136 3.22 35.43 -0.62
C GLY A 136 3.29 34.98 0.84
N LYS A 137 2.17 34.59 1.45
CA LYS A 137 2.11 34.04 2.80
C LYS A 137 1.99 32.52 2.78
N TYR A 138 2.55 31.87 3.80
CA TYR A 138 2.33 30.46 4.07
C TYR A 138 1.18 30.31 5.06
N LEU A 139 0.18 29.52 4.70
CA LEU A 139 -1.06 29.38 5.44
C LEU A 139 -1.34 27.90 5.71
N LEU A 140 -1.87 27.60 6.89
CA LEU A 140 -2.49 26.31 7.17
C LEU A 140 -4.00 26.45 6.93
N VAL A 141 -4.54 25.72 5.94
CA VAL A 141 -5.93 25.86 5.53
C VAL A 141 -6.66 24.54 5.75
N SER A 142 -7.86 24.57 6.36
CA SER A 142 -8.74 23.41 6.44
C SER A 142 -10.09 23.77 5.84
N HIS A 143 -10.56 23.00 4.85
CA HIS A 143 -11.88 23.21 4.24
C HIS A 143 -12.14 24.65 3.76
N GLY A 144 -11.09 25.33 3.26
CA GLY A 144 -11.16 26.71 2.78
C GLY A 144 -11.06 27.78 3.87
N THR A 145 -10.97 27.42 5.15
CA THR A 145 -10.72 28.36 6.24
C THR A 145 -9.24 28.37 6.63
N VAL A 146 -8.67 29.57 6.77
CA VAL A 146 -7.31 29.75 7.28
C VAL A 146 -7.32 29.47 8.77
N ILE A 147 -6.62 28.42 9.20
CA ILE A 147 -6.42 28.08 10.62
C ILE A 147 -5.40 29.04 11.23
N ARG A 148 -4.24 29.19 10.57
CA ARG A 148 -3.15 30.08 11.00
C ARG A 148 -2.19 30.38 9.87
N GLU A 149 -1.44 31.46 10.01
CA GLU A 149 -0.23 31.70 9.21
C GLU A 149 0.92 30.81 9.70
N LEU A 150 1.80 30.42 8.78
CA LEU A 150 2.97 29.58 8.99
C LEU A 150 4.23 30.38 8.68
N THR A 151 5.31 30.11 9.42
CA THR A 151 6.64 30.48 8.92
C THR A 151 7.03 29.59 7.74
N GLU A 152 8.07 29.98 7.00
CA GLU A 152 8.60 29.16 5.90
C GLU A 152 9.08 27.79 6.39
N GLU A 153 9.72 27.74 7.56
CA GLU A 153 10.17 26.50 8.19
C GLU A 153 8.97 25.61 8.58
N GLU A 154 7.95 26.19 9.21
CA GLU A 154 6.73 25.46 9.56
C GLU A 154 6.02 24.92 8.31
N TYR A 155 5.99 25.71 7.23
CA TYR A 155 5.42 25.29 5.95
C TYR A 155 6.14 24.07 5.38
N ALA A 156 7.48 24.07 5.36
CA ALA A 156 8.26 22.93 4.90
C ALA A 156 7.98 21.66 5.74
N TRP A 157 7.92 21.79 7.06
CA TRP A 157 7.55 20.67 7.94
C TRP A 157 6.13 20.17 7.69
N GLN A 158 5.16 21.06 7.48
CA GLN A 158 3.79 20.68 7.17
C GLN A 158 3.69 19.90 5.86
N GLN A 159 4.45 20.30 4.83
CA GLN A 159 4.54 19.55 3.58
C GLN A 159 5.16 18.16 3.79
N ALA A 160 6.24 18.07 4.57
CA ALA A 160 6.87 16.81 4.91
C ALA A 160 5.90 15.88 5.66
N TYR A 161 5.11 16.38 6.61
CA TYR A 161 4.10 15.60 7.32
C TYR A 161 3.02 15.04 6.41
N VAL A 162 2.56 15.80 5.41
CA VAL A 162 1.61 15.29 4.41
C VAL A 162 2.22 14.07 3.71
N VAL A 163 3.42 14.19 3.16
CA VAL A 163 4.07 13.08 2.46
C VAL A 163 4.39 11.92 3.39
N GLN A 164 4.76 12.19 4.65
CA GLN A 164 4.96 11.18 5.69
C GLN A 164 3.68 10.37 5.95
N GLY A 165 2.54 11.04 6.09
CA GLY A 165 1.23 10.43 6.30
C GLY A 165 0.84 9.48 5.15
N PHE A 166 1.03 9.92 3.91
CA PHE A 166 0.73 9.12 2.72
C PHE A 166 1.72 7.96 2.52
N SER A 167 3.02 8.22 2.61
CA SER A 167 4.06 7.21 2.40
C SER A 167 4.00 6.04 3.38
N GLY A 168 3.59 6.28 4.63
CA GLY A 168 3.33 5.20 5.60
C GLY A 168 2.24 4.23 5.13
N HIS A 169 1.17 4.74 4.49
CA HIS A 169 0.15 3.88 3.89
C HIS A 169 0.66 3.17 2.64
N TRP A 170 1.44 3.86 1.81
CA TRP A 170 2.01 3.24 0.62
C TRP A 170 2.83 2.01 1.00
N MET A 171 3.66 2.08 2.05
CA MET A 171 4.41 0.93 2.56
C MET A 171 3.49 -0.27 2.84
N MET A 172 2.40 -0.08 3.57
CA MET A 172 1.45 -1.15 3.88
C MET A 172 0.77 -1.71 2.62
N PHE A 173 0.31 -0.83 1.74
CA PHE A 173 -0.42 -1.18 0.53
C PHE A 173 0.45 -1.78 -0.57
N TYR A 174 1.77 -1.61 -0.51
CA TYR A 174 2.72 -2.31 -1.36
C TYR A 174 3.19 -3.63 -0.74
N LEU A 175 3.52 -3.65 0.55
CA LEU A 175 4.05 -4.84 1.23
C LEU A 175 3.03 -5.98 1.25
N THR A 176 1.77 -5.67 1.54
CA THR A 176 0.71 -6.69 1.64
C THR A 176 0.52 -7.48 0.33
N PRO A 177 0.27 -6.84 -0.83
CA PRO A 177 0.18 -7.56 -2.10
C PRO A 177 1.53 -8.16 -2.55
N ALA A 178 2.67 -7.53 -2.24
CA ALA A 178 3.98 -8.12 -2.54
C ALA A 178 4.13 -9.50 -1.89
N LEU A 179 3.82 -9.60 -0.60
CA LEU A 179 3.83 -10.86 0.15
C LEU A 179 2.79 -11.84 -0.40
N TYR A 180 1.58 -11.38 -0.69
CA TYR A 180 0.55 -12.23 -1.28
C TYR A 180 1.03 -12.91 -2.55
N PHE A 181 1.50 -12.15 -3.54
CA PHE A 181 1.92 -12.71 -4.83
C PHE A 181 3.22 -13.53 -4.74
N ALA A 182 4.13 -13.14 -3.84
CA ALA A 182 5.36 -13.89 -3.60
C ALA A 182 5.10 -15.30 -3.03
N TYR A 183 4.04 -15.50 -2.24
CA TYR A 183 3.80 -16.77 -1.55
C TYR A 183 2.59 -17.57 -2.06
N HIS A 184 1.63 -16.97 -2.77
CA HIS A 184 0.44 -17.70 -3.28
C HIS A 184 0.61 -18.43 -4.62
N HIS A 185 1.69 -18.20 -5.37
CA HIS A 185 1.90 -18.90 -6.65
C HIS A 185 2.18 -20.41 -6.50
N LYS A 186 2.37 -20.91 -5.26
CA LYS A 186 2.69 -22.32 -4.95
C LYS A 186 1.47 -23.19 -4.62
N SER A 187 0.26 -22.62 -4.50
CA SER A 187 -0.90 -23.28 -3.87
C SER A 187 -1.79 -24.12 -4.80
N LYS A 188 -1.43 -24.34 -6.07
CA LYS A 188 -2.18 -25.21 -6.99
C LYS A 188 -1.34 -26.42 -7.41
N ARG A 189 -0.90 -27.21 -6.44
CA ARG A 189 -0.50 -28.60 -6.65
C ARG A 189 -1.55 -29.50 -6.05
#